data_AF-A0AA35XSG9-F1
#
_entry.id   AF-A0AA35XSG9-F1
#
_cell.length_a   1.000
_cell.length_b   1.000
_cell.length_c   1.000
_cell.angle_alpha   90.00
_cell.angle_beta   90.00
_cell.angle_gamma   90.00
#
_symmetry.space_group_name_H-M   'P 1'
#
loop_
_entity.id
_entity.type
_entity.pdbx_description
1 polymer ?
#
loop_
_entity_poly.entity_id
_entity_poly.type
_entity_poly.pdbx_seq_one_letter_code
_entity_poly.pdbx_strand_id
1 'polypeptide(L)'
;MIKQTDTELSLRVFGAWATLILFGLGLVLIALEFIFHRHGETSLEDMPLFPAVFGFLVFVVIVFGGVILRKLIMREEDYYGDH
;
A
#
# COMPACT_ATOMS: atom_id res chain seq x y z
N MET A 1 -3.25 -34.23 -10.52
CA MET A 1 -4.28 -33.20 -10.75
C MET A 1 -4.97 -32.72 -9.47
N ILE A 2 -5.27 -33.57 -8.48
CA ILE A 2 -6.02 -33.17 -7.26
C ILE A 2 -5.29 -32.13 -6.38
N LYS A 3 -3.96 -32.21 -6.29
CA LYS A 3 -3.13 -31.33 -5.42
C LYS A 3 -3.12 -29.84 -5.85
N GLN A 4 -3.35 -29.56 -7.12
CA GLN A 4 -3.30 -28.19 -7.66
C GLN A 4 -4.59 -27.42 -7.33
N THR A 5 -5.75 -28.08 -7.39
CA THR A 5 -7.04 -27.52 -6.98
C THR A 5 -7.11 -27.14 -5.49
N ASP A 6 -6.52 -27.94 -4.61
CA ASP A 6 -6.50 -27.67 -3.16
C ASP A 6 -5.61 -26.46 -2.82
N THR A 7 -4.50 -26.30 -3.55
CA THR A 7 -3.58 -25.16 -3.38
C THR A 7 -4.21 -23.86 -3.88
N GLU A 8 -4.82 -23.89 -5.06
CA GLU A 8 -5.58 -22.76 -5.63
C GLU A 8 -6.73 -22.32 -4.71
N LEU A 9 -7.48 -23.28 -4.15
CA LEU A 9 -8.54 -23.00 -3.20
C LEU A 9 -7.99 -22.33 -1.93
N SER A 10 -6.89 -22.86 -1.40
CA SER A 10 -6.25 -22.32 -0.20
C SER A 10 -5.73 -20.89 -0.41
N LEU A 11 -5.12 -20.60 -1.57
CA LEU A 11 -4.62 -19.27 -1.93
C LEU A 11 -5.76 -18.26 -2.09
N ARG A 12 -6.87 -18.66 -2.73
CA ARG A 12 -8.04 -17.80 -2.91
C ARG A 12 -8.71 -17.48 -1.58
N VAL A 13 -8.87 -18.49 -0.73
CA VAL A 13 -9.43 -18.34 0.62
C VAL A 13 -8.53 -17.45 1.45
N PHE A 14 -7.22 -17.69 1.47
CA PHE A 14 -6.25 -16.83 2.15
C PHE A 14 -6.32 -15.38 1.67
N GLY A 15 -6.35 -15.15 0.35
CA GLY A 15 -6.50 -13.82 -0.23
C GLY A 15 -7.80 -13.12 0.19
N ALA A 16 -8.91 -13.86 0.24
CA ALA A 16 -10.19 -13.34 0.71
C ALA A 16 -10.13 -12.96 2.20
N TRP A 17 -9.56 -13.81 3.05
CA TRP A 17 -9.38 -13.51 4.48
C TRP A 17 -8.49 -12.31 4.71
N ALA A 18 -7.34 -12.24 4.04
CA ALA A 18 -6.43 -11.09 4.13
C ALA A 18 -7.16 -9.80 3.71
N THR A 19 -7.92 -9.84 2.61
CA THR A 19 -8.72 -8.71 2.14
C THR A 19 -9.76 -8.28 3.18
N LEU A 20 -10.52 -9.23 3.73
CA LEU A 20 -11.52 -8.95 4.77
C LEU A 20 -10.90 -8.36 6.04
N ILE A 21 -9.75 -8.88 6.46
CA ILE A 21 -9.01 -8.36 7.63
C ILE A 21 -8.55 -6.92 7.38
N LEU A 22 -7.98 -6.63 6.21
CA LEU A 22 -7.53 -5.29 5.85
C LEU A 22 -8.69 -4.29 5.81
N PHE A 23 -9.82 -4.68 5.21
CA PHE A 23 -11.02 -3.84 5.20
C PHE A 23 -11.58 -3.62 6.62
N GLY A 24 -11.65 -4.69 7.43
CA GLY A 24 -12.08 -4.59 8.83
C GLY A 24 -11.19 -3.65 9.64
N LEU A 25 -9.87 -3.77 9.51
CA LEU A 25 -8.90 -2.88 10.16
C LEU A 25 -9.09 -1.43 9.70
N GLY A 26 -9.28 -1.20 8.40
CA GLY A 26 -9.55 0.12 7.84
C GLY A 26 -10.81 0.77 8.44
N LEU A 27 -11.90 0.01 8.55
CA LEU A 27 -13.14 0.49 9.18
C LEU A 27 -12.95 0.82 10.67
N VAL A 28 -12.20 0.00 11.40
CA VAL A 28 -11.88 0.25 12.82
C VAL A 28 -11.07 1.54 12.95
N LEU A 29 -10.06 1.76 12.10
CA LEU A 29 -9.25 2.97 12.13
C LEU A 29 -10.07 4.23 11.83
N ILE A 30 -10.99 4.16 10.86
CA ILE A 30 -11.93 5.24 10.55
C ILE A 30 -12.83 5.52 11.75
N ALA A 31 -13.38 4.49 12.39
CA ALA A 31 -14.22 4.66 13.58
C ALA A 31 -13.44 5.29 14.75
N LEU A 32 -12.17 4.89 14.92
CA LEU A 32 -11.29 5.38 15.96
C LEU A 32 -11.00 6.89 15.81
N GLU A 33 -10.99 7.39 14.58
CA GLU A 33 -10.79 8.81 14.29
C GLU A 33 -11.91 9.70 14.82
N PHE A 34 -13.15 9.20 14.89
CA PHE A 34 -14.26 9.93 15.51
C PHE A 34 -14.22 9.90 17.04
N ILE A 35 -13.57 8.91 17.62
CA ILE A 35 -13.42 8.77 19.08
C ILE A 35 -12.24 9.61 19.56
N PHE A 36 -11.13 9.57 18.84
CA PHE A 36 -9.89 10.27 19.18
C PHE A 36 -9.74 11.52 18.32
N HIS A 37 -10.06 12.68 18.91
CA HIS A 37 -9.77 13.97 18.30
C HIS A 37 -8.26 14.23 18.33
N ARG A 38 -7.57 13.91 17.22
CA ARG A 38 -6.18 14.31 17.05
C ARG A 38 -6.12 15.83 16.98
N HIS A 39 -5.23 16.42 17.76
CA HIS A 39 -4.87 17.83 17.62
C HIS A 39 -3.68 17.87 16.67
N GLY A 40 -3.91 18.32 15.44
CA GLY A 40 -2.86 18.61 14.49
C GLY A 40 -2.07 19.84 14.92
N GLU A 41 -0.78 19.88 14.57
CA GLU A 41 0.01 21.11 14.75
C GLU A 41 -0.40 22.18 13.71
N THR A 42 -1.06 21.74 12.64
CA THR A 42 -1.52 22.58 11.54
C THR A 42 -3.01 22.37 11.26
N SER A 43 -3.70 23.40 10.79
CA SER A 43 -5.15 23.32 10.48
C SER A 43 -5.51 22.29 9.42
N LEU A 44 -4.54 21.83 8.62
CA LEU A 44 -4.73 20.74 7.66
C LEU A 44 -4.75 19.38 8.36
N GLU A 45 -3.92 19.21 9.39
CA GLU A 45 -3.86 17.98 10.17
C GLU A 45 -5.09 17.79 11.07
N ASP A 46 -5.87 18.83 11.32
CA ASP A 46 -7.14 18.72 12.06
C ASP A 46 -8.28 18.14 11.20
N MET A 47 -8.07 17.99 9.89
CA MET A 47 -9.09 17.45 9.00
C MET A 47 -9.35 15.96 9.29
N PRO A 48 -10.62 15.52 9.26
CA PRO A 48 -10.94 14.10 9.36
C PRO A 48 -10.35 13.34 8.16
N LEU A 49 -9.98 12.10 8.40
CA LEU A 49 -9.28 11.19 7.48
C LEU A 49 -7.90 11.66 7.02
N PHE A 50 -7.36 12.78 7.56
CA PHE A 50 -6.06 13.29 7.15
C PHE A 50 -4.93 12.24 7.17
N PRO A 51 -4.73 11.41 8.22
CA PRO A 51 -3.60 10.48 8.25
C PRO A 51 -3.79 9.33 7.26
N ALA A 52 -5.03 8.91 7.00
CA ALA A 52 -5.33 7.88 6.00
C ALA A 52 -5.03 8.41 4.58
N VAL A 53 -5.50 9.61 4.25
CA VAL A 53 -5.29 10.24 2.94
C VAL A 53 -3.82 10.59 2.74
N PHE A 54 -3.19 11.23 3.72
CA PHE A 54 -1.80 11.64 3.65
C PHE A 54 -0.86 10.44 3.56
N GLY A 55 -1.07 9.41 4.40
CA GLY A 55 -0.29 8.17 4.34
C GLY A 55 -0.40 7.48 2.98
N PHE A 56 -1.60 7.41 2.41
CA PHE A 56 -1.80 6.89 1.06
C PHE A 56 -1.08 7.74 0.00
N LEU A 57 -1.21 9.06 0.05
CA LEU A 57 -0.56 9.98 -0.89
C LEU A 57 0.97 9.82 -0.85
N VAL A 58 1.56 9.82 0.36
CA VAL A 58 3.00 9.62 0.56
C VAL A 58 3.44 8.26 0.02
N PHE A 59 2.68 7.20 0.29
CA PHE A 59 2.97 5.87 -0.24
C PHE A 59 2.98 5.85 -1.77
N VAL A 60 1.98 6.45 -2.41
CA VAL A 60 1.91 6.60 -3.88
C VAL A 60 3.15 7.35 -4.38
N VAL A 61 3.48 8.49 -3.78
CA VAL A 61 4.65 9.29 -4.16
C VAL A 61 5.95 8.47 -4.06
N ILE A 62 6.13 7.69 -2.99
CA ILE A 62 7.30 6.83 -2.81
C ILE A 62 7.37 5.74 -3.89
N VAL A 63 6.26 5.05 -4.17
CA VAL A 63 6.21 3.99 -5.19
C VAL A 63 6.52 4.56 -6.57
N PHE A 64 5.85 5.65 -6.97
CA PHE A 64 6.11 6.29 -8.26
C PHE A 64 7.52 6.89 -8.32
N GLY A 65 8.01 7.47 -7.23
CA GLY A 65 9.38 7.92 -7.09
C GLY A 65 10.37 6.80 -7.35
N GLY A 66 10.14 5.61 -6.79
CA GLY A 66 10.94 4.41 -7.06
C GLY A 66 10.89 3.96 -8.51
N VAL A 67 9.71 4.00 -9.16
CA VAL A 67 9.56 3.68 -10.59
C VAL A 67 10.31 4.67 -11.48
N ILE A 68 10.23 5.97 -11.19
CA ILE A 68 10.95 7.02 -11.93
C ILE A 68 12.45 6.87 -11.71
N LEU A 69 12.87 6.70 -10.47
CA LEU A 69 14.28 6.51 -10.12
C LEU A 69 14.84 5.25 -10.78
N ARG A 70 14.07 4.17 -10.84
CA ARG A 70 14.44 2.97 -11.61
C ARG A 70 14.70 3.32 -13.07
N LYS A 71 13.84 4.10 -13.72
CA LYS A 71 14.08 4.51 -15.12
C LYS A 71 15.29 5.43 -15.29
N LEU A 72 15.56 6.29 -14.31
CA LEU A 72 16.69 7.23 -14.37
C LEU A 72 18.03 6.55 -14.10
N ILE A 73 18.07 5.59 -13.16
CA ILE A 73 19.28 4.87 -12.77
C ILE A 73 19.52 3.65 -13.67
N MET A 74 18.46 3.03 -14.22
CA MET A 74 18.59 1.86 -15.07
C MET A 74 19.41 2.23 -16.31
N ARG A 75 20.63 1.72 -16.28
CA ARG A 75 21.66 1.92 -17.28
C ARG A 75 21.41 1.00 -18.47
N GLU A 76 21.84 1.42 -19.66
CA GLU A 76 21.74 0.60 -20.86
C GLU A 76 22.44 -0.75 -20.67
N GLU A 77 21.80 -1.82 -21.16
CA GLU A 77 22.27 -3.20 -21.03
C GLU A 77 23.64 -3.40 -21.71
N ASP A 78 23.96 -2.59 -22.72
CA ASP A 78 25.17 -2.68 -23.54
C ASP A 78 26.35 -1.82 -23.03
N TYR A 79 26.25 -1.22 -21.84
CA TYR A 79 27.27 -0.25 -21.43
C TYR A 79 28.68 -0.86 -21.28
N TYR A 80 28.80 -2.14 -20.94
CA TYR A 80 30.13 -2.77 -20.85
C TYR A 80 30.65 -3.32 -22.18
N GLY A 81 29.82 -3.34 -23.23
CA GLY A 81 30.17 -3.91 -24.52
C GLY A 81 30.49 -5.41 -24.45
N ASP A 82 30.03 -6.14 -25.44
CA ASP A 82 30.52 -7.48 -25.71
C ASP A 82 31.99 -7.37 -26.16
N HIS A 83 32.91 -7.73 -25.25
CA HIS A 83 34.28 -8.10 -25.61
C HIS A 83 34.32 -9.54 -26.10
#